data_AF-A0A532ASN3-F1
#
_entry.id   AF-A0A532ASN3-F1
#
_cell.length_a   1.000
_cell.length_b   1.000
_cell.length_c   1.000
_cell.angle_alpha   90.00
_cell.angle_beta   90.00
_cell.angle_gamma   90.00
#
_symmetry.space_group_name_H-M   'P 1'
#
loop_
_entity.id
_entity.type
_entity.pdbx_description
1 polymer ?
#
loop_
_entity_poly.entity_id
_entity_poly.type
_entity_poly.pdbx_seq_one_letter_code
_entity_poly.pdbx_strand_id
1 'polypeptide(L)'
;MTEHIAIVPDWQQAVRRILFIGLLGMFVDSRLGFVGVLQYRDGLGAGWICPPWLTALWMAFATTLKSSLGWLEGCYAAAAIAGGIFGPLSYYGGHAAGALRVRGDLVDGLLVLTVLWAVLLPGLLWLGAASNLKPKTESG
;
A
#
# COMPACT_ATOMS: atom_id res chain seq x y z
N MET A 1 -6.31 -24.77 -34.32
CA MET A 1 -5.58 -23.59 -34.85
C MET A 1 -5.49 -22.61 -33.70
N THR A 2 -4.27 -22.32 -33.25
CA THR A 2 -3.91 -21.84 -31.90
C THR A 2 -4.30 -20.38 -31.66
N GLU A 3 -5.38 -20.15 -30.91
CA GLU A 3 -5.64 -18.83 -30.32
C GLU A 3 -4.76 -18.65 -29.08
N HIS A 4 -3.45 -18.48 -29.31
CA HIS A 4 -2.59 -17.86 -28.30
C HIS A 4 -2.91 -16.37 -28.30
N ILE A 5 -3.95 -16.00 -27.55
CA ILE A 5 -4.22 -14.61 -27.18
C ILE A 5 -3.02 -14.16 -26.36
N ALA A 6 -2.07 -13.51 -27.02
CA ALA A 6 -1.02 -12.77 -26.38
C ALA A 6 -1.69 -11.59 -25.66
N ILE A 7 -2.05 -11.81 -24.39
CA ILE A 7 -2.31 -10.72 -23.45
C ILE A 7 -0.98 -9.99 -23.36
N VAL A 8 -0.76 -8.98 -24.20
CA VAL A 8 0.39 -8.09 -24.05
C VAL A 8 0.15 -7.34 -22.75
N PRO A 9 0.96 -7.58 -21.70
CA PRO A 9 0.78 -6.89 -20.44
C PRO A 9 1.06 -5.42 -20.67
N ASP A 10 0.18 -4.54 -20.20
CA ASP A 10 0.46 -3.11 -20.20
C ASP A 10 1.45 -2.80 -19.06
N TRP A 11 2.73 -3.02 -19.35
CA TRP A 11 3.83 -2.82 -18.41
C TRP A 11 3.96 -1.37 -17.96
N GLN A 12 3.57 -0.40 -18.82
CA GLN A 12 3.60 1.03 -18.46
C GLN A 12 2.60 1.32 -17.35
N GLN A 13 1.38 0.81 -17.45
CA GLN A 13 0.39 0.98 -16.40
C GLN A 13 0.76 0.23 -15.12
N ALA A 14 1.45 -0.92 -15.21
CA ALA A 14 1.96 -1.63 -14.03
C ALA A 14 3.04 -0.81 -13.31
N VAL A 15 4.06 -0.34 -14.03
CA VAL A 15 5.14 0.48 -13.48
C VAL A 15 4.59 1.78 -12.87
N ARG A 16 3.66 2.46 -13.55
CA ARG A 16 3.05 3.69 -13.01
C ARG A 16 2.33 3.45 -11.68
N ARG A 17 1.62 2.33 -11.55
CA ARG A 17 0.95 1.94 -10.30
C ARG A 17 1.95 1.65 -9.20
N ILE A 18 3.00 0.88 -9.50
CA ILE A 18 4.06 0.55 -8.53
C ILE A 18 4.74 1.83 -8.01
N LEU A 19 5.12 2.75 -8.91
CA LEU A 19 5.75 4.01 -8.53
C LEU A 19 4.79 4.90 -7.72
N PHE A 20 3.54 5.03 -8.15
CA PHE A 20 2.55 5.85 -7.45
C PHE A 20 2.30 5.32 -6.03
N ILE A 21 2.07 4.01 -5.87
CA ILE A 21 1.82 3.38 -4.58
C ILE A 21 3.07 3.41 -3.71
N GLY A 22 4.26 3.19 -4.28
CA GLY A 22 5.52 3.33 -3.58
C GLY A 22 5.73 4.74 -3.01
N LEU A 23 5.50 5.78 -3.80
CA LEU A 23 5.60 7.17 -3.37
C LEU A 23 4.52 7.55 -2.34
N LEU A 24 3.29 7.08 -2.55
CA LEU A 24 2.19 7.30 -1.61
C LEU A 24 2.48 6.63 -0.26
N GLY A 25 2.96 5.40 -0.28
CA GLY A 25 3.38 4.66 0.91
C GLY A 25 4.50 5.36 1.66
N MET A 26 5.55 5.77 0.94
CA MET A 26 6.65 6.57 1.50
C MET A 26 6.13 7.85 2.18
N PHE A 27 5.17 8.54 1.55
CA PHE A 27 4.58 9.76 2.11
C PHE A 27 3.76 9.46 3.37
N VAL A 28 2.91 8.43 3.35
CA VAL A 28 2.09 8.00 4.50
C VAL A 28 2.98 7.61 5.67
N ASP A 29 4.00 6.77 5.45
CA ASP A 29 4.93 6.34 6.48
C ASP A 29 5.76 7.50 7.03
N SER A 30 6.26 8.38 6.16
CA SER A 30 6.99 9.56 6.63
C SER A 30 6.11 10.51 7.45
N ARG A 31 4.81 10.59 7.14
CA ARG A 31 3.84 11.34 7.96
C ARG A 31 3.61 10.68 9.32
N LEU A 32 3.50 9.35 9.38
CA LEU A 32 3.41 8.61 10.64
C LEU A 32 4.67 8.79 11.50
N GLY A 33 5.85 8.81 10.87
CA GLY A 33 7.11 9.14 11.52
C GLY A 33 7.14 10.58 12.04
N PHE A 34 6.67 11.54 11.24
CA PHE A 34 6.64 12.97 11.60
C PHE A 34 5.68 13.29 12.75
N VAL A 35 4.47 12.73 12.74
CA VAL A 35 3.50 12.84 13.85
C VAL A 35 3.99 12.03 15.08
N GLY A 36 4.98 11.16 14.86
CA GLY A 36 5.63 10.37 15.90
C GLY A 36 4.75 9.23 16.38
N VAL A 37 3.95 8.64 15.50
CA VAL A 37 3.31 7.33 15.70
C VAL A 37 4.35 6.22 15.55
N LEU A 38 5.25 6.39 14.58
CA LEU A 38 6.33 5.44 14.27
C LEU A 38 7.70 6.06 14.49
N GLN A 39 8.65 5.23 14.89
CA GLN A 39 10.06 5.58 14.96
C GLN A 39 10.85 4.51 14.20
N TYR A 40 11.56 4.93 13.16
CA TYR A 40 12.33 4.03 12.32
C TYR A 40 13.75 3.89 12.85
N ARG A 41 14.27 2.66 12.94
CA ARG A 41 15.65 2.43 13.38
C ARG A 41 16.66 3.01 12.39
N ASP A 42 16.43 2.75 11.10
CA ASP A 42 17.30 3.15 9.99
C ASP A 42 16.64 4.25 9.13
N GLY A 43 15.84 5.12 9.76
CA GLY A 43 15.12 6.21 9.07
C GLY A 43 16.08 7.26 8.50
N LEU A 44 15.72 7.86 7.36
CA LEU A 44 16.52 8.91 6.72
C LEU A 44 16.30 10.27 7.42
N GLY A 45 17.30 11.16 7.36
CA GLY A 45 17.22 12.51 7.96
C GLY A 45 17.14 12.47 9.48
N ALA A 46 16.22 13.24 10.08
CA ALA A 46 16.02 13.28 11.54
C ALA A 46 15.19 12.09 12.09
N GLY A 47 15.26 10.92 11.44
CA GLY A 47 14.61 9.68 11.89
C GLY A 47 13.09 9.56 11.63
N TRP A 48 12.49 10.58 11.00
CA TRP A 48 11.06 10.59 10.65
C TRP A 48 10.77 10.20 9.20
N ILE A 49 11.79 10.18 8.32
CA ILE A 49 11.61 9.79 6.92
C ILE A 49 11.67 8.27 6.81
N CYS A 50 10.66 7.71 6.14
CA CYS A 50 10.57 6.29 5.80
C CYS A 50 11.87 5.78 5.14
N PRO A 51 12.44 4.65 5.60
CA PRO A 51 13.64 4.10 5.00
C PRO A 51 13.37 3.49 3.61
N PRO A 52 14.38 3.40 2.72
CA PRO A 52 14.19 2.91 1.35
C PRO A 52 13.60 1.51 1.24
N TRP A 53 13.89 0.63 2.20
CA TRP A 53 13.38 -0.73 2.22
C TRP A 53 11.86 -0.79 2.46
N LEU A 54 11.30 0.16 3.22
CA LEU A 54 9.87 0.22 3.47
C LEU A 54 9.13 0.73 2.23
N THR A 55 9.72 1.67 1.49
CA THR A 55 9.25 2.05 0.14
C THR A 55 9.27 0.86 -0.82
N ALA A 56 10.28 -0.01 -0.74
CA ALA A 56 10.33 -1.22 -1.55
C ALA A 56 9.22 -2.24 -1.19
N LEU A 57 8.87 -2.36 0.10
CA LEU A 57 7.73 -3.16 0.53
C LEU A 57 6.41 -2.62 -0.02
N TRP A 58 6.23 -1.30 -0.07
CA TRP A 58 5.08 -0.67 -0.72
C TRP A 58 5.02 -0.95 -2.22
N MET A 59 6.16 -0.91 -2.91
CA MET A 59 6.24 -1.27 -4.32
C MET A 59 5.89 -2.75 -4.55
N ALA A 60 6.35 -3.65 -3.69
CA ALA A 60 5.96 -5.06 -3.74
C ALA A 60 4.46 -5.24 -3.49
N PHE A 61 3.91 -4.54 -2.49
CA PHE A 61 2.48 -4.54 -2.19
C PHE A 61 1.63 -4.06 -3.37
N ALA A 62 2.09 -3.06 -4.11
CA ALA A 62 1.42 -2.60 -5.33
C ALA A 62 1.23 -3.71 -6.37
N THR A 63 2.16 -4.67 -6.44
CA THR A 63 2.05 -5.81 -7.37
C THR A 63 1.00 -6.83 -6.94
N THR A 64 0.75 -6.96 -5.63
CA THR A 64 -0.23 -7.93 -5.08
C THR A 64 -1.66 -7.40 -5.10
N LEU A 65 -1.84 -6.07 -5.15
CA LEU A 65 -3.17 -5.45 -5.24
C LEU A 65 -3.99 -5.99 -6.42
N LYS A 66 -3.37 -6.12 -7.60
CA LYS A 66 -4.08 -6.56 -8.82
C LYS A 66 -4.25 -8.09 -8.88
N SER A 67 -3.22 -8.84 -8.52
CA SER A 67 -3.21 -10.31 -8.68
C SER A 67 -3.90 -11.05 -7.54
N SER A 68 -3.74 -10.58 -6.29
CA SER A 68 -4.23 -11.26 -5.10
C SER A 68 -5.43 -10.58 -4.45
N LEU A 69 -5.55 -9.26 -4.60
CA LEU A 69 -6.62 -8.46 -3.99
C LEU A 69 -7.60 -7.90 -5.04
N GLY A 70 -7.44 -8.24 -6.32
CA GLY A 70 -8.33 -7.75 -7.39
C GLY A 70 -9.79 -8.19 -7.19
N TRP A 71 -10.03 -9.31 -6.50
CA TRP A 71 -11.38 -9.77 -6.16
C TRP A 71 -12.07 -8.92 -5.08
N LEU A 72 -11.34 -8.07 -4.36
CA LEU A 72 -11.87 -7.11 -3.41
C LEU A 72 -12.29 -5.80 -4.07
N GLU A 73 -11.96 -5.59 -5.36
CA GLU A 73 -12.48 -4.46 -6.13
C GLU A 73 -14.02 -4.54 -6.18
N GLY A 74 -14.70 -3.47 -5.76
CA GLY A 74 -16.17 -3.43 -5.61
C GLY A 74 -16.70 -3.90 -4.24
N CYS A 75 -15.90 -4.63 -3.46
CA CYS A 75 -16.23 -5.08 -2.10
C CYS A 75 -15.48 -4.27 -1.03
N TYR A 76 -15.60 -2.93 -1.09
CA TYR A 76 -14.79 -2.02 -0.28
C TYR A 76 -14.93 -2.20 1.25
N ALA A 77 -16.06 -2.71 1.73
CA ALA A 77 -16.24 -3.04 3.14
C ALA A 77 -15.32 -4.20 3.58
N ALA A 78 -15.23 -5.25 2.77
CA ALA A 78 -14.31 -6.37 3.04
C ALA A 78 -12.85 -5.90 2.94
N ALA A 79 -12.54 -4.99 2.00
CA ALA A 79 -11.23 -4.36 1.92
C ALA A 79 -10.89 -3.53 3.16
N ALA A 80 -11.86 -2.78 3.71
CA ALA A 80 -11.66 -2.02 4.95
C ALA A 80 -11.34 -2.93 6.13
N ILE A 81 -12.08 -4.03 6.30
CA ILE A 81 -11.85 -5.01 7.38
C ILE A 81 -10.48 -5.67 7.20
N ALA A 82 -10.16 -6.14 5.99
CA ALA A 82 -8.88 -6.76 5.69
C ALA A 82 -7.73 -5.78 5.96
N GLY A 83 -7.84 -4.53 5.51
CA GLY A 83 -6.85 -3.48 5.74
C GLY A 83 -6.68 -3.20 7.24
N GLY A 84 -7.78 -3.03 7.96
CA GLY A 84 -7.78 -2.79 9.40
C GLY A 84 -7.16 -3.91 10.23
N ILE A 85 -7.11 -5.16 9.72
CA ILE A 85 -6.46 -6.28 10.41
C ILE A 85 -5.01 -6.44 9.95
N PHE A 86 -4.80 -6.63 8.65
CA PHE A 86 -3.48 -6.94 8.09
C PHE A 86 -2.53 -5.75 8.09
N GLY A 87 -3.05 -4.52 7.99
CA GLY A 87 -2.30 -3.28 8.10
C GLY A 87 -1.55 -3.17 9.42
N PRO A 88 -2.21 -2.97 10.57
CA PRO A 88 -1.54 -2.88 11.87
C PRO A 88 -0.72 -4.13 12.21
N LEU A 89 -1.13 -5.32 11.78
CA LEU A 89 -0.35 -6.54 11.97
C LEU A 89 1.02 -6.48 11.26
N SER A 90 1.10 -5.87 10.08
CA SER A 90 2.36 -5.66 9.36
C SER A 90 3.32 -4.76 10.15
N TYR A 91 2.82 -3.66 10.72
CA TYR A 91 3.62 -2.76 11.55
C TYR A 91 3.98 -3.40 12.90
N TYR A 92 3.09 -4.19 13.48
CA TYR A 92 3.40 -4.98 14.66
C TYR A 92 4.51 -6.00 14.38
N GLY A 93 4.49 -6.66 13.22
CA GLY A 93 5.59 -7.54 12.78
C GLY A 93 6.91 -6.79 12.65
N GLY A 94 6.91 -5.59 12.05
CA GLY A 94 8.09 -4.73 11.99
C GLY A 94 8.58 -4.26 13.37
N HIS A 95 7.65 -4.04 14.30
CA HIS A 95 7.95 -3.72 15.70
C HIS A 95 8.60 -4.89 16.43
N ALA A 96 8.01 -6.09 16.32
CA ALA A 96 8.51 -7.32 16.91
C ALA A 96 9.89 -7.73 16.33
N ALA A 97 10.12 -7.46 15.05
CA ALA A 97 11.41 -7.65 14.39
C ALA A 97 12.47 -6.60 14.76
N GLY A 98 12.10 -5.55 15.51
CA GLY A 98 13.01 -4.45 15.88
C GLY A 98 13.39 -3.52 14.74
N ALA A 99 12.69 -3.59 13.60
CA ALA A 99 12.93 -2.74 12.42
C ALA A 99 12.35 -1.33 12.59
N LEU A 100 11.23 -1.23 13.32
CA LEU A 100 10.59 0.03 13.70
C LEU A 100 10.06 -0.05 15.12
N ARG A 101 9.65 1.08 15.69
CA ARG A 101 8.96 1.14 16.98
C ARG A 101 7.69 1.96 16.87
N VAL A 102 6.60 1.44 17.40
CA VAL A 102 5.41 2.24 17.67
C VAL A 102 5.70 3.04 18.93
N ARG A 103 5.60 4.37 18.84
CA ARG A 103 5.96 5.26 19.96
C ARG A 103 4.74 5.47 20.86
N GLY A 104 4.96 5.43 22.18
CA GLY A 104 3.88 5.58 23.17
C GLY A 104 3.23 4.24 23.52
N ASP A 105 1.92 4.26 23.78
CA ASP A 105 1.16 3.03 23.98
C ASP A 105 1.01 2.27 22.65
N LEU A 106 1.40 0.99 22.66
CA LEU A 106 1.32 0.12 21.50
C LEU A 106 -0.13 0.00 21.00
N VAL A 107 -1.11 -0.05 21.91
CA VAL A 107 -2.53 -0.18 21.57
C VAL A 107 -3.00 1.06 20.81
N ASP A 108 -2.68 2.25 21.30
CA ASP A 108 -3.07 3.50 20.64
C ASP A 108 -2.48 3.62 19.23
N GLY A 109 -1.19 3.27 19.08
CA GLY A 109 -0.55 3.27 17.77
C GLY A 109 -1.17 2.25 16.81
N LEU A 110 -1.51 1.04 17.29
CA LEU A 110 -2.20 0.03 16.49
C LEU A 110 -3.63 0.45 16.13
N LEU A 111 -4.34 1.18 16.99
CA LEU A 111 -5.65 1.75 16.68
C LEU A 111 -5.56 2.80 15.56
N VAL A 112 -4.57 3.70 15.64
CA VAL A 112 -4.32 4.67 14.56
C VAL A 112 -4.03 3.96 13.24
N LEU A 113 -3.19 2.93 13.28
CA LEU A 113 -2.85 2.13 12.09
C LEU A 113 -4.07 1.35 11.56
N THR A 114 -4.93 0.84 12.44
CA THR A 114 -6.19 0.16 12.07
C THR A 114 -7.09 1.10 11.27
N VAL A 115 -7.34 2.30 11.80
CA VAL A 115 -8.19 3.30 11.14
C VAL A 115 -7.57 3.76 9.82
N LEU A 116 -6.27 4.02 9.82
CA LEU A 116 -5.55 4.41 8.61
C LEU A 116 -5.70 3.35 7.51
N TRP A 117 -5.40 2.09 7.81
CA TRP A 117 -5.43 1.03 6.82
C TRP A 117 -6.84 0.59 6.40
N ALA A 118 -7.83 0.75 7.28
CA ALA A 118 -9.22 0.51 6.94
C ALA A 118 -9.74 1.48 5.86
N VAL A 119 -9.16 2.69 5.78
CA VAL A 119 -9.48 3.66 4.72
C VAL A 119 -8.53 3.51 3.53
N LEU A 120 -7.23 3.34 3.79
CA LEU A 120 -6.19 3.35 2.79
C LEU A 120 -6.33 2.19 1.80
N LEU A 121 -6.59 0.95 2.27
CA LEU A 121 -6.71 -0.21 1.39
C LEU A 121 -7.88 -0.11 0.40
N PRO A 122 -9.14 0.17 0.82
CA PRO A 122 -10.22 0.38 -0.13
C PRO A 122 -9.97 1.58 -1.05
N GLY A 123 -9.31 2.65 -0.58
CA GLY A 123 -8.91 3.78 -1.42
C GLY A 123 -7.93 3.39 -2.53
N LEU A 124 -6.92 2.57 -2.22
CA LEU A 124 -5.97 2.03 -3.19
C LEU A 124 -6.67 1.15 -4.24
N LEU A 125 -7.58 0.28 -3.81
CA LEU A 125 -8.36 -0.58 -4.71
C LEU A 125 -9.30 0.25 -5.60
N TRP A 126 -9.95 1.27 -5.06
CA TRP A 126 -10.81 2.17 -5.82
C TRP A 126 -10.04 2.94 -6.90
N LEU A 127 -8.85 3.46 -6.58
CA LEU A 127 -7.97 4.11 -7.57
C LEU A 127 -7.51 3.13 -8.65
N GLY A 128 -7.23 1.89 -8.27
CA GLY A 128 -6.94 0.80 -9.19
C GLY A 128 -8.08 0.54 -10.17
N ALA A 129 -9.31 0.39 -9.65
CA ALA A 129 -10.51 0.17 -10.44
C ALA A 129 -10.84 1.36 -11.37
N ALA A 130 -10.73 2.60 -10.87
CA ALA A 130 -10.98 3.81 -11.66
C ALA A 130 -10.03 3.94 -12.88
N SER A 131 -8.80 3.46 -12.76
CA SER A 131 -7.85 3.45 -13.88
C SER A 131 -8.21 2.46 -15.00
N ASN A 132 -9.00 1.42 -14.70
CA ASN A 132 -9.48 0.45 -15.68
C ASN A 132 -10.71 0.96 -16.45
N LEU A 133 -11.40 2.01 -15.96
CA LEU A 133 -12.59 2.60 -16.59
C LEU A 133 -12.30 3.64 -17.67
N LYS A 134 -11.03 3.97 -17.95
CA LYS A 134 -10.72 4.83 -19.11
C LYS A 134 -11.08 4.05 -20.38
N PRO A 135 -12.10 4.48 -21.15
CA PRO A 135 -12.44 3.80 -22.40
C PRO A 135 -11.23 3.85 -23.33
N LYS A 136 -10.97 2.73 -24.04
CA LYS A 136 -10.11 2.72 -25.22
C LYS A 136 -10.59 3.85 -26.11
N THR A 137 -9.86 4.96 -26.17
CA THR A 137 -10.00 5.90 -27.29
C THR A 137 -9.48 5.16 -28.50
N GLU A 138 -10.40 4.51 -29.21
CA GLU A 138 -10.22 4.13 -30.59
C GLU A 138 -9.96 5.41 -31.38
N SER A 139 -8.71 5.62 -31.78
CA SER A 139 -8.39 6.49 -32.92
C SER A 139 -7.95 5.55 -34.05
N GLY A 140 -8.86 5.35 -34.99
CA GLY A 140 -8.62 4.63 -36.25
C GLY A 140 -7.78 5.41 -37.24
#